data_AF-A0AAW2ASL9-F1
#
_entry.id   AF-A0AAW2ASL9-F1
#
_cell.length_a   1.000
_cell.length_b   1.000
_cell.length_c   1.000
_cell.angle_alpha   90.00
_cell.angle_beta   90.00
_cell.angle_gamma   90.00
#
_symmetry.space_group_name_H-M   'P 1'
#
loop_
_entity.id
_entity.type
_entity.pdbx_description
1 polymer ?
#
loop_
_entity_poly.entity_id
_entity_poly.type
_entity_poly.pdbx_seq_one_letter_code
_entity_poly.pdbx_strand_id
1 'polypeptide(L)'
;MAINASEKILESSSSVSPAELASFGNRVLKTSEKLISTLVKPTDTSDSVSFTLPTVEGQVFMVGPHVTLDKIPRLDMTSSSVDIDLIGIAKNNNEGSAAVAFLSYNTMENLLKPDFFNTSNDTVKTMMSTVISVTLPKTTNTKLTKPVNFTLKHIRDSNPSGSLSCVYWNTSEWIVDGCSVLETNSSYTVCSCVHLSTFTLVQTSSSSQSNPPLDLLTWVSVTLGLLFLSVSLLIFALCRWTRMSDQICGRSGCVRLVPEGYVRELSGSSTRSASDVFDVNSKPTTSKVSQEKHCDITLSLEHVNQNTNTSA
;
A
#
# COMPACT_ATOMS: atom_id res chain seq x y z
N MET A 1 9.97 -17.06 -29.41
CA MET A 1 8.79 -16.36 -29.99
C MET A 1 7.76 -15.99 -28.92
N ALA A 2 7.02 -16.92 -28.31
CA ALA A 2 5.91 -16.59 -27.39
C ALA A 2 6.27 -15.61 -26.25
N ILE A 3 7.44 -15.78 -25.60
CA ILE A 3 7.87 -14.94 -24.46
C ILE A 3 7.97 -13.45 -24.84
N ASN A 4 8.44 -13.14 -26.05
CA ASN A 4 8.63 -11.77 -26.54
C ASN A 4 7.33 -11.06 -26.96
N ALA A 5 6.19 -11.78 -26.98
CA ALA A 5 4.88 -11.18 -27.22
C ALA A 5 4.32 -10.50 -25.96
N SER A 6 4.70 -10.98 -24.76
CA SER A 6 4.24 -10.47 -23.46
C SER A 6 4.60 -8.99 -23.26
N GLU A 7 5.83 -8.63 -23.66
CA GLU A 7 6.39 -7.29 -23.56
C GLU A 7 5.59 -6.27 -24.38
N LYS A 8 5.23 -6.63 -25.62
CA LYS A 8 4.47 -5.75 -26.54
C LYS A 8 2.97 -5.60 -26.18
N ILE A 9 2.47 -6.35 -25.20
CA ILE A 9 1.09 -6.25 -24.69
C ILE A 9 1.04 -5.39 -23.41
N LEU A 10 2.16 -5.25 -22.69
CA LEU A 10 2.23 -4.51 -21.42
C LEU A 10 1.90 -3.01 -21.60
N GLU A 11 2.29 -2.42 -22.74
CA GLU A 11 2.02 -1.03 -23.11
C GLU A 11 0.56 -0.78 -23.60
N SER A 12 -0.21 -1.82 -23.95
CA SER A 12 -1.58 -1.67 -24.51
C SER A 12 -2.68 -2.05 -23.51
N SER A 13 -2.43 -1.88 -22.22
CA SER A 13 -3.20 -2.50 -21.13
C SER A 13 -4.56 -1.86 -20.81
N SER A 14 -5.01 -0.87 -21.59
CA SER A 14 -6.27 -0.12 -21.36
C SER A 14 -7.53 -0.71 -22.01
N SER A 15 -7.43 -1.75 -22.85
CA SER A 15 -8.57 -2.27 -23.62
C SER A 15 -8.70 -3.80 -23.68
N VAL A 16 -7.81 -4.56 -23.03
CA VAL A 16 -7.84 -6.04 -23.03
C VAL A 16 -8.82 -6.55 -21.97
N SER A 17 -9.69 -7.51 -22.33
CA SER A 17 -10.68 -8.06 -21.40
C SER A 17 -10.05 -8.98 -20.34
N PRO A 18 -10.67 -9.13 -19.15
CA PRO A 18 -10.16 -10.05 -18.12
C PRO A 18 -10.04 -11.50 -18.62
N ALA A 19 -10.97 -11.97 -19.45
CA ALA A 19 -10.93 -13.32 -20.02
C ALA A 19 -9.71 -13.53 -20.95
N GLU A 20 -9.30 -12.51 -21.70
CA GLU A 20 -8.10 -12.56 -22.54
C GLU A 20 -6.81 -12.53 -21.70
N LEU A 21 -6.76 -11.74 -20.63
CA LEU A 21 -5.63 -11.71 -19.69
C LEU A 21 -5.44 -13.08 -19.01
N ALA A 22 -6.53 -13.67 -18.49
CA ALA A 22 -6.54 -15.02 -17.92
C ALA A 22 -6.10 -16.08 -18.96
N SER A 23 -6.63 -16.01 -20.19
CA SER A 23 -6.25 -16.90 -21.30
C SER A 23 -4.75 -16.80 -21.65
N PHE A 24 -4.19 -15.58 -21.68
CA PHE A 24 -2.75 -15.37 -21.90
C PHE A 24 -1.92 -15.90 -20.73
N GLY A 25 -2.31 -15.64 -19.48
CA GLY A 25 -1.67 -16.19 -18.28
C GLY A 25 -1.64 -17.72 -18.29
N ASN A 26 -2.78 -18.37 -18.55
CA ASN A 26 -2.88 -19.83 -18.73
C ASN A 26 -1.93 -20.36 -19.81
N ARG A 27 -1.79 -19.63 -20.94
CA ARG A 27 -0.86 -19.98 -22.01
C ARG A 27 0.60 -19.88 -21.57
N VAL A 28 0.96 -18.90 -20.74
CA VAL A 28 2.31 -18.79 -20.15
C VAL A 28 2.56 -19.96 -19.20
N LEU A 29 1.68 -20.19 -18.22
CA LEU A 29 1.79 -21.30 -17.25
C LEU A 29 2.01 -22.65 -17.93
N LYS A 30 1.13 -23.00 -18.89
CA LYS A 30 1.20 -24.26 -19.66
C LYS A 30 2.45 -24.36 -20.55
N THR A 31 3.02 -23.23 -20.96
CA THR A 31 4.29 -23.21 -21.70
C THR A 31 5.48 -23.48 -20.77
N SER A 32 5.48 -22.90 -19.57
CA SER A 32 6.49 -23.17 -18.53
C SER A 32 6.47 -24.63 -18.06
N GLU A 33 5.30 -25.18 -17.77
CA GLU A 33 5.10 -26.59 -17.39
C GLU A 33 5.71 -27.53 -18.43
N LYS A 34 5.40 -27.31 -19.72
CA LYS A 34 5.95 -28.11 -20.82
C LYS A 34 7.48 -27.95 -20.94
N LEU A 35 8.01 -26.74 -20.78
CA LEU A 35 9.46 -26.49 -20.80
C LEU A 35 10.17 -27.28 -19.68
N ILE A 36 9.66 -27.19 -18.46
CA ILE A 36 10.20 -27.90 -17.29
C ILE A 36 10.17 -29.42 -17.46
N SER A 37 9.10 -29.96 -18.03
CA SER A 37 9.03 -31.40 -18.34
C SER A 37 10.17 -31.84 -19.28
N THR A 38 10.68 -30.96 -20.15
CA THR A 38 11.88 -31.25 -20.97
C THR A 38 13.21 -31.10 -20.23
N LEU A 39 13.27 -30.36 -19.11
CA LEU A 39 14.47 -30.22 -18.27
C LEU A 39 14.71 -31.45 -17.38
N VAL A 40 13.65 -32.16 -16.97
CA VAL A 40 13.77 -33.37 -16.14
C VAL A 40 14.48 -34.49 -16.91
N LYS A 41 15.60 -34.97 -16.37
CA LYS A 41 16.37 -36.12 -16.85
C LYS A 41 16.26 -37.29 -15.86
N PRO A 42 16.41 -38.55 -16.31
CA PRO A 42 16.66 -39.66 -15.40
C PRO A 42 17.96 -39.43 -14.61
N THR A 43 17.95 -39.79 -13.33
CA THR A 43 19.12 -39.80 -12.44
C THR A 43 18.99 -40.94 -11.44
N ASP A 44 20.08 -41.60 -11.08
CA ASP A 44 20.07 -42.70 -10.11
C ASP A 44 20.01 -42.21 -8.65
N THR A 45 20.49 -41.00 -8.39
CA THR A 45 20.68 -40.43 -7.05
C THR A 45 19.92 -39.12 -6.89
N SER A 46 20.50 -37.98 -7.25
CA SER A 46 19.82 -36.69 -7.31
C SER A 46 20.54 -35.71 -8.23
N ASP A 47 19.80 -34.89 -8.96
CA ASP A 47 20.31 -33.83 -9.84
C ASP A 47 19.42 -32.58 -9.76
N SER A 48 19.94 -31.40 -10.12
CA SER A 48 19.18 -30.14 -10.07
C SER A 48 19.52 -29.19 -11.21
N VAL A 49 18.49 -28.56 -11.78
CA VAL A 49 18.61 -27.60 -12.89
C VAL A 49 17.89 -26.31 -12.51
N SER A 50 18.64 -25.23 -12.29
CA SER A 50 18.12 -23.88 -12.07
C SER A 50 18.24 -23.00 -13.31
N PHE A 51 17.28 -22.11 -13.53
CA PHE A 51 17.29 -21.10 -14.59
C PHE A 51 16.70 -19.77 -14.14
N THR A 52 17.17 -18.68 -14.75
CA THR A 52 16.69 -17.32 -14.51
C THR A 52 16.47 -16.63 -15.85
N LEU A 53 15.23 -16.20 -16.11
CA LEU A 53 14.83 -15.39 -17.25
C LEU A 53 14.18 -14.09 -16.73
N PRO A 54 14.15 -13.00 -17.52
CA PRO A 54 13.61 -11.70 -17.06
C PRO A 54 12.17 -11.72 -16.51
N THR A 55 11.36 -12.70 -16.91
CA THR A 55 9.96 -12.85 -16.49
C THR A 55 9.70 -14.05 -15.57
N VAL A 56 10.66 -14.96 -15.43
CA VAL A 56 10.49 -16.20 -14.66
C VAL A 56 11.83 -16.76 -14.16
N GLU A 57 11.88 -17.03 -12.86
CA GLU A 57 12.92 -17.83 -12.20
C GLU A 57 12.37 -19.24 -11.96
N GLY A 58 13.21 -20.27 -12.00
CA GLY A 58 12.77 -21.62 -11.69
C GLY A 58 13.89 -22.62 -11.42
N GLN A 59 13.55 -23.66 -10.66
CA GLN A 59 14.45 -24.75 -10.30
C GLN A 59 13.70 -26.07 -10.38
N VAL A 60 14.35 -27.07 -10.97
CA VAL A 60 13.90 -28.45 -11.03
C VAL A 60 14.85 -29.28 -10.18
N PHE A 61 14.33 -30.02 -9.20
CA PHE A 61 15.10 -30.94 -8.38
C PHE A 61 14.58 -32.36 -8.58
N MET A 62 15.50 -33.29 -8.85
CA MET A 62 15.22 -34.65 -9.29
C MET A 62 15.85 -35.64 -8.31
N VAL A 63 15.12 -36.70 -7.97
CA VAL A 63 15.62 -37.81 -7.13
C VAL A 63 15.38 -39.15 -7.83
N GLY A 64 16.38 -40.03 -7.75
CA GLY A 64 16.34 -41.40 -8.22
C GLY A 64 16.16 -42.42 -7.08
N PRO A 65 16.12 -43.73 -7.42
CA PRO A 65 15.79 -44.78 -6.46
C PRO A 65 16.91 -45.05 -5.43
N HIS A 66 18.14 -44.59 -5.68
CA HIS A 66 19.29 -44.75 -4.79
C HIS A 66 19.65 -43.46 -4.02
N VAL A 67 18.68 -42.55 -3.84
CA VAL A 67 18.90 -41.27 -3.15
C VAL A 67 19.19 -41.44 -1.66
N THR A 68 20.32 -40.92 -1.21
CA THR A 68 20.79 -40.93 0.19
C THR A 68 20.90 -39.51 0.74
N LEU A 69 19.75 -38.83 0.84
CA LEU A 69 19.62 -37.47 1.38
C LEU A 69 18.96 -37.49 2.77
N ASP A 70 19.72 -37.13 3.81
CA ASP A 70 19.24 -37.03 5.20
C ASP A 70 18.19 -35.92 5.40
N LYS A 71 18.25 -34.87 4.57
CA LYS A 71 17.27 -33.79 4.51
C LYS A 71 17.05 -33.38 3.07
N ILE A 72 15.80 -33.11 2.71
CA ILE A 72 15.40 -32.63 1.38
C ILE A 72 15.88 -31.17 1.23
N PRO A 73 16.50 -30.80 0.10
CA PRO A 73 16.83 -29.40 -0.15
C PRO A 73 15.56 -28.58 -0.37
N ARG A 74 15.49 -27.43 0.30
CA ARG A 74 14.53 -26.35 0.00
C ARG A 74 14.82 -25.83 -1.41
N LEU A 75 13.79 -25.54 -2.20
CA LEU A 75 13.95 -24.83 -3.46
C LEU A 75 13.72 -23.34 -3.19
N ASP A 76 14.75 -22.52 -3.40
CA ASP A 76 14.80 -21.10 -3.05
C ASP A 76 14.90 -20.21 -4.30
N MET A 77 14.16 -19.10 -4.31
CA MET A 77 14.05 -18.10 -5.39
C MET A 77 14.20 -16.68 -4.81
N THR A 78 14.35 -15.66 -5.67
CA THR A 78 14.56 -14.28 -5.21
C THR A 78 13.44 -13.77 -4.30
N SER A 79 12.17 -14.06 -4.64
CA SER A 79 10.98 -13.61 -3.91
C SER A 79 10.28 -14.67 -3.05
N SER A 80 10.70 -15.95 -3.14
CA SER A 80 9.89 -17.06 -2.63
C SER A 80 10.71 -18.34 -2.40
N SER A 81 10.13 -19.34 -1.74
CA SER A 81 10.76 -20.66 -1.51
C SER A 81 9.73 -21.74 -1.20
N VAL A 82 10.08 -23.02 -1.39
CA VAL A 82 9.21 -24.17 -1.09
C VAL A 82 9.97 -25.32 -0.40
N ASP A 83 9.29 -25.95 0.54
CA ASP A 83 9.64 -27.20 1.21
C ASP A 83 8.56 -28.26 0.91
N ILE A 84 9.00 -29.45 0.49
CA ILE A 84 8.14 -30.52 -0.05
C ILE A 84 8.76 -31.89 0.24
N ASP A 85 7.94 -32.87 0.62
CA ASP A 85 8.38 -34.23 0.93
C ASP A 85 8.66 -35.08 -0.33
N LEU A 86 9.57 -34.61 -1.19
CA LEU A 86 9.93 -35.28 -2.45
C LEU A 86 10.46 -36.71 -2.24
N ILE A 87 11.17 -36.99 -1.14
CA ILE A 87 11.63 -38.36 -0.82
C ILE A 87 10.44 -39.24 -0.44
N GLY A 88 9.45 -38.72 0.31
CA GLY A 88 8.19 -39.42 0.56
C GLY A 88 7.38 -39.67 -0.71
N ILE A 89 7.38 -38.73 -1.66
CA ILE A 89 6.71 -38.86 -2.96
C ILE A 89 7.42 -39.91 -3.83
N ALA A 90 8.75 -39.85 -3.95
CA ALA A 90 9.56 -40.79 -4.74
C ALA A 90 9.41 -42.24 -4.26
N LYS A 91 9.42 -42.47 -2.94
CA LYS A 91 9.18 -43.79 -2.33
C LYS A 91 7.79 -44.36 -2.60
N ASN A 92 6.81 -43.50 -2.89
CA ASN A 92 5.45 -43.90 -3.26
C ASN A 92 5.23 -43.92 -4.78
N ASN A 93 6.24 -43.61 -5.60
CA ASN A 93 6.17 -43.66 -7.06
C ASN A 93 6.76 -44.98 -7.59
N ASN A 94 6.18 -45.51 -8.66
CA ASN A 94 6.49 -46.87 -9.16
C ASN A 94 7.97 -47.10 -9.54
N GLU A 95 8.67 -46.03 -9.92
CA GLU A 95 10.06 -46.05 -10.38
C GLU A 95 11.06 -45.69 -9.25
N GLY A 96 10.60 -45.55 -8.00
CA GLY A 96 11.40 -45.07 -6.87
C GLY A 96 11.91 -43.63 -7.03
N SER A 97 11.48 -42.94 -8.09
CA SER A 97 12.03 -41.69 -8.59
C SER A 97 10.95 -40.62 -8.65
N ALA A 98 11.32 -39.36 -8.47
CA ALA A 98 10.41 -38.22 -8.64
C ALA A 98 11.19 -36.95 -9.00
N ALA A 99 10.49 -35.97 -9.55
CA ALA A 99 11.03 -34.63 -9.73
C ALA A 99 10.01 -33.59 -9.27
N VAL A 100 10.46 -32.57 -8.55
CA VAL A 100 9.69 -31.34 -8.29
C VAL A 100 10.25 -30.23 -9.15
N ALA A 101 9.38 -29.34 -9.61
CA ALA A 101 9.76 -28.07 -10.18
C ALA A 101 9.03 -26.92 -9.49
N PHE A 102 9.79 -25.88 -9.18
CA PHE A 102 9.36 -24.64 -8.57
C PHE A 102 9.65 -23.48 -9.51
N LEU A 103 8.71 -22.55 -9.66
CA LEU A 103 8.88 -21.30 -10.40
C LEU A 103 8.41 -20.11 -9.57
N SER A 104 9.02 -18.96 -9.83
CA SER A 104 8.49 -17.63 -9.49
C SER A 104 8.36 -16.78 -10.75
N TYR A 105 7.20 -16.17 -10.95
CA TYR A 105 6.90 -15.31 -12.09
C TYR A 105 6.84 -13.84 -11.68
N ASN A 106 7.81 -13.06 -12.15
CA ASN A 106 8.02 -11.68 -11.69
C ASN A 106 7.04 -10.68 -12.32
N THR A 107 6.39 -11.01 -13.45
CA THR A 107 5.49 -10.10 -14.17
C THR A 107 4.02 -10.56 -14.25
N MET A 108 3.68 -11.68 -13.61
CA MET A 108 2.37 -12.36 -13.77
C MET A 108 1.19 -11.61 -13.12
N GLU A 109 1.42 -10.70 -12.16
CA GLU A 109 0.36 -9.94 -11.49
C GLU A 109 -0.48 -9.06 -12.45
N ASN A 110 0.09 -8.69 -13.60
CA ASN A 110 -0.62 -7.94 -14.65
C ASN A 110 -1.57 -8.81 -15.48
N LEU A 111 -1.36 -10.14 -15.48
CA LEU A 111 -2.13 -11.13 -16.24
C LEU A 111 -3.15 -11.84 -15.36
N LEU A 112 -2.71 -12.31 -14.18
CA LEU A 112 -3.51 -12.99 -13.18
C LEU A 112 -3.82 -12.04 -12.02
N LYS A 113 -4.59 -10.99 -12.34
CA LYS A 113 -4.96 -9.89 -11.45
C LYS A 113 -5.61 -10.35 -10.13
N PRO A 114 -5.52 -9.54 -9.05
CA PRO A 114 -6.21 -9.86 -7.79
C PRO A 114 -7.75 -9.83 -7.93
N ASP A 115 -8.28 -9.15 -8.95
CA ASP A 115 -9.72 -9.08 -9.26
C ASP A 115 -10.36 -10.44 -9.53
N PHE A 116 -9.56 -11.44 -9.93
CA PHE A 116 -10.00 -12.82 -10.10
C PHE A 116 -10.21 -13.57 -8.77
N PHE A 117 -9.92 -12.96 -7.61
CA PHE A 117 -10.25 -13.52 -6.31
C PHE A 117 -11.69 -13.14 -5.91
N ASN A 118 -12.59 -14.13 -5.96
CA ASN A 118 -14.01 -13.91 -5.72
C ASN A 118 -14.30 -13.71 -4.22
N THR A 119 -14.41 -12.45 -3.81
CA THR A 119 -14.82 -12.02 -2.46
C THR A 119 -15.73 -10.80 -2.56
N SER A 120 -16.48 -10.50 -1.49
CA SER A 120 -17.45 -9.40 -1.38
C SER A 120 -17.06 -8.12 -2.13
N ASN A 121 -18.03 -7.50 -2.82
CA ASN A 121 -17.79 -6.36 -3.71
C ASN A 121 -17.10 -5.18 -3.02
N ASP A 122 -17.36 -4.97 -1.73
CA ASP A 122 -16.78 -3.89 -0.91
C ASP A 122 -15.35 -4.18 -0.41
N THR A 123 -14.68 -5.23 -0.89
CA THR A 123 -13.27 -5.50 -0.56
C THR A 123 -12.31 -5.06 -1.67
N VAL A 124 -11.31 -4.27 -1.27
CA VAL A 124 -10.11 -4.01 -2.06
C VAL A 124 -9.23 -5.27 -1.98
N LYS A 125 -8.84 -5.77 -3.15
CA LYS A 125 -8.03 -7.00 -3.34
C LYS A 125 -6.63 -6.58 -3.80
N THR A 126 -5.57 -7.14 -3.24
CA THR A 126 -4.19 -6.70 -3.54
C THR A 126 -3.22 -7.87 -3.60
N MET A 127 -2.43 -7.97 -4.67
CA MET A 127 -1.35 -8.94 -4.80
C MET A 127 -0.21 -8.60 -3.84
N MET A 128 0.07 -9.49 -2.90
CA MET A 128 1.10 -9.32 -1.88
C MET A 128 2.39 -10.08 -2.18
N SER A 129 2.39 -10.98 -3.16
CA SER A 129 3.59 -11.70 -3.61
C SER A 129 3.68 -11.77 -5.14
N THR A 130 4.82 -12.25 -5.66
CA THR A 130 4.86 -12.80 -7.02
C THR A 130 3.93 -14.03 -7.11
N VAL A 131 3.54 -14.40 -8.34
CA VAL A 131 2.89 -15.69 -8.59
C VAL A 131 3.96 -16.77 -8.62
N ILE A 132 3.77 -17.86 -7.89
CA ILE A 132 4.64 -19.04 -7.93
C ILE A 132 3.92 -20.23 -8.55
N SER A 133 4.65 -21.27 -8.93
CA SER A 133 4.05 -22.54 -9.32
C SER A 133 4.91 -23.72 -8.83
N VAL A 134 4.24 -24.75 -8.31
CA VAL A 134 4.86 -25.98 -7.83
C VAL A 134 4.24 -27.15 -8.58
N THR A 135 5.06 -28.00 -9.21
CA THR A 135 4.59 -29.16 -9.99
C THR A 135 5.49 -30.38 -9.78
N LEU A 136 4.98 -31.57 -10.07
CA LEU A 136 5.75 -32.83 -10.05
C LEU A 136 5.94 -33.38 -11.48
N PRO A 137 6.76 -32.76 -12.33
CA PRO A 137 6.99 -33.21 -13.70
C PRO A 137 7.50 -34.66 -13.75
N LYS A 138 7.02 -35.43 -14.73
CA LYS A 138 7.35 -36.85 -14.97
C LYS A 138 7.16 -37.79 -13.75
N THR A 139 6.45 -37.38 -12.71
CA THR A 139 6.17 -38.23 -11.54
C THR A 139 4.77 -38.83 -11.67
N THR A 140 4.63 -40.16 -11.59
CA THR A 140 3.37 -40.86 -11.86
C THR A 140 2.39 -40.75 -10.69
N ASN A 141 2.89 -40.87 -9.45
CA ASN A 141 2.12 -40.66 -8.24
C ASN A 141 2.32 -39.23 -7.72
N THR A 142 1.32 -38.37 -7.94
CA THR A 142 1.33 -36.97 -7.50
C THR A 142 0.76 -36.77 -6.08
N LYS A 143 0.41 -37.85 -5.36
CA LYS A 143 -0.16 -37.75 -4.02
C LYS A 143 0.89 -37.30 -3.01
N LEU A 144 0.66 -36.14 -2.40
CA LEU A 144 1.48 -35.62 -1.32
C LEU A 144 1.38 -36.50 -0.06
N THR A 145 2.52 -36.78 0.59
CA THR A 145 2.62 -37.44 1.89
C THR A 145 2.41 -36.48 3.07
N LYS A 146 2.72 -35.20 2.85
CA LYS A 146 2.56 -34.07 3.78
C LYS A 146 2.12 -32.84 2.98
N PRO A 147 1.42 -31.85 3.57
CA PRO A 147 1.18 -30.57 2.91
C PRO A 147 2.47 -29.93 2.39
N VAL A 148 2.40 -29.26 1.24
CA VAL A 148 3.51 -28.45 0.73
C VAL A 148 3.53 -27.12 1.49
N ASN A 149 4.70 -26.70 1.96
CA ASN A 149 4.88 -25.43 2.65
C ASN A 149 5.70 -24.48 1.78
N PHE A 150 5.22 -23.26 1.56
CA PHE A 150 5.95 -22.26 0.78
C PHE A 150 5.96 -20.90 1.47
N THR A 151 7.11 -20.23 1.43
CA THR A 151 7.29 -18.87 1.95
C THR A 151 7.28 -17.88 0.79
N LEU A 152 6.43 -16.85 0.90
CA LEU A 152 6.29 -15.78 -0.07
C LEU A 152 6.74 -14.47 0.59
N LYS A 153 7.74 -13.79 0.01
CA LYS A 153 8.13 -12.44 0.46
C LYS A 153 7.07 -11.43 0.01
N HIS A 154 6.82 -10.44 0.85
CA HIS A 154 5.90 -9.36 0.54
C HIS A 154 6.52 -8.40 -0.48
N ILE A 155 5.80 -8.11 -1.57
CA ILE A 155 6.23 -7.14 -2.61
C ILE A 155 5.70 -5.72 -2.35
N ARG A 156 4.84 -5.56 -1.33
CA ARG A 156 4.17 -4.33 -0.89
C ARG A 156 3.94 -4.41 0.61
N ASP A 157 3.84 -3.27 1.31
CA ASP A 157 3.53 -3.26 2.74
C ASP A 157 2.11 -3.79 3.01
N SER A 158 1.97 -4.67 4.02
CA SER A 158 0.68 -5.25 4.40
C SER A 158 -0.17 -4.25 5.20
N ASN A 159 -1.41 -4.02 4.77
CA ASN A 159 -2.38 -3.25 5.57
C ASN A 159 -2.69 -4.02 6.88
N PRO A 160 -2.52 -3.44 8.08
CA PRO A 160 -2.75 -4.14 9.34
C PRO A 160 -4.23 -4.54 9.57
N SER A 161 -5.16 -3.89 8.88
CA SER A 161 -6.59 -4.23 8.89
C SER A 161 -7.00 -5.22 7.80
N GLY A 162 -6.07 -5.69 6.97
CA GLY A 162 -6.35 -6.54 5.81
C GLY A 162 -6.07 -8.02 6.05
N SER A 163 -7.02 -8.90 5.73
CA SER A 163 -6.86 -10.34 5.83
C SER A 163 -6.00 -10.87 4.68
N LEU A 164 -4.95 -11.64 5.00
CA LEU A 164 -4.12 -12.35 4.03
C LEU A 164 -4.72 -13.71 3.68
N SER A 165 -4.60 -14.12 2.43
CA SER A 165 -5.10 -15.41 1.93
C SER A 165 -4.13 -16.02 0.93
N CYS A 166 -3.71 -17.26 1.21
CA CYS A 166 -2.98 -18.10 0.27
C CYS A 166 -4.00 -18.68 -0.73
N VAL A 167 -3.84 -18.37 -2.01
CA VAL A 167 -4.78 -18.80 -3.07
C VAL A 167 -4.05 -19.51 -4.20
N TYR A 168 -4.76 -20.41 -4.88
CA TYR A 168 -4.31 -21.09 -6.09
C TYR A 168 -5.14 -20.69 -7.32
N TRP A 169 -4.55 -20.80 -8.51
CA TRP A 169 -5.18 -20.45 -9.76
C TRP A 169 -6.00 -21.61 -10.33
N ASN A 170 -7.32 -21.43 -10.45
CA ASN A 170 -8.24 -22.41 -11.04
C ASN A 170 -8.65 -22.05 -12.46
N THR A 171 -7.69 -21.78 -13.35
CA THR A 171 -7.88 -21.41 -14.78
C THR A 171 -8.58 -20.08 -15.05
N SER A 172 -9.52 -19.64 -14.22
CA SER A 172 -10.29 -18.38 -14.38
C SER A 172 -10.40 -17.54 -13.10
N GLU A 173 -10.17 -18.13 -11.93
CA GLU A 173 -10.33 -17.48 -10.62
C GLU A 173 -9.25 -17.94 -9.62
N TRP A 174 -9.01 -17.13 -8.60
CA TRP A 174 -8.18 -17.47 -7.44
C TRP A 174 -9.04 -18.12 -6.35
N ILE A 175 -8.60 -19.26 -5.81
CA ILE A 175 -9.37 -20.07 -4.83
C ILE A 175 -8.51 -20.40 -3.60
N VAL A 176 -9.10 -20.35 -2.40
CA VAL A 176 -8.42 -20.65 -1.11
C VAL A 176 -8.41 -22.15 -0.77
N ASP A 177 -9.28 -22.95 -1.41
CA ASP A 177 -9.48 -24.36 -1.08
C ASP A 177 -8.19 -25.19 -1.02
N GLY A 178 -8.10 -26.04 0.00
CA GLY A 178 -6.92 -26.83 0.32
C GLY A 178 -5.70 -26.04 0.81
N CYS A 179 -5.76 -24.71 0.97
CA CYS A 179 -4.66 -23.85 1.40
C CYS A 179 -4.95 -23.10 2.72
N SER A 180 -3.88 -22.73 3.44
CA SER A 180 -3.93 -22.01 4.71
C SER A 180 -2.68 -21.14 4.92
N VAL A 181 -2.81 -20.07 5.71
CA VAL A 181 -1.67 -19.33 6.27
C VAL A 181 -1.22 -20.02 7.54
N LEU A 182 0.08 -20.33 7.68
CA LEU A 182 0.67 -20.84 8.91
C LEU A 182 1.25 -19.73 9.78
N GLU A 183 1.98 -18.80 9.15
CA GLU A 183 2.72 -17.73 9.81
C GLU A 183 2.76 -16.51 8.89
N THR A 184 2.70 -15.31 9.44
CA THR A 184 2.89 -14.06 8.68
C THR A 184 3.64 -13.03 9.52
N ASN A 185 4.47 -12.24 8.85
CA ASN A 185 5.32 -11.20 9.39
C ASN A 185 5.40 -10.05 8.37
N SER A 186 5.88 -8.86 8.75
CA SER A 186 5.86 -7.67 7.88
C SER A 186 6.46 -7.91 6.49
N SER A 187 7.51 -8.73 6.38
CA SER A 187 8.23 -9.01 5.12
C SER A 187 7.87 -10.32 4.41
N TYR A 188 7.11 -11.24 5.03
CA TYR A 188 6.79 -12.54 4.42
C TYR A 188 5.58 -13.25 5.05
N THR A 189 5.00 -14.18 4.30
CA THR A 189 3.99 -15.13 4.78
C THR A 189 4.37 -16.55 4.41
N VAL A 190 4.09 -17.50 5.31
CA VAL A 190 4.22 -18.95 5.09
C VAL A 190 2.84 -19.55 4.86
N CYS A 191 2.66 -20.16 3.70
CA CYS A 191 1.45 -20.89 3.32
C CYS A 191 1.67 -22.41 3.44
N SER A 192 0.60 -23.14 3.72
CA SER A 192 0.55 -24.60 3.62
C SER A 192 -0.64 -25.05 2.79
N CYS A 193 -0.41 -25.92 1.81
CA CYS A 193 -1.45 -26.43 0.91
C CYS A 193 -1.41 -27.96 0.77
N VAL A 194 -2.57 -28.59 0.60
CA VAL A 194 -2.70 -30.06 0.45
C VAL A 194 -2.62 -30.56 -1.00
N HIS A 195 -2.37 -29.65 -1.95
CA HIS A 195 -2.23 -29.92 -3.38
C HIS A 195 -1.08 -29.10 -3.98
N LEU A 196 -0.76 -29.35 -5.25
CA LEU A 196 0.26 -28.63 -6.02
C LEU A 196 -0.40 -27.90 -7.18
N SER A 197 -0.08 -26.61 -7.32
CA SER A 197 -0.72 -25.71 -8.28
C SER A 197 0.14 -24.45 -8.51
N THR A 198 -0.44 -23.47 -9.18
CA THR A 198 0.07 -22.09 -9.28
C THR A 198 -0.56 -21.26 -8.16
N PHE A 199 0.26 -20.64 -7.29
CA PHE A 199 -0.18 -19.96 -6.07
C PHE A 199 0.22 -18.49 -6.02
N THR A 200 -0.48 -17.70 -5.21
CA THR A 200 -0.06 -16.36 -4.81
C THR A 200 -0.65 -15.98 -3.45
N LEU A 201 -0.15 -14.89 -2.86
CA LEU A 201 -0.68 -14.29 -1.64
C LEU A 201 -1.52 -13.06 -2.00
N VAL A 202 -2.79 -13.05 -1.62
CA VAL A 202 -3.70 -11.90 -1.80
C VAL A 202 -4.09 -11.34 -0.43
N GLN A 203 -4.02 -10.02 -0.27
CA GLN A 203 -4.66 -9.32 0.84
C GLN A 203 -6.06 -8.83 0.42
N THR A 204 -7.02 -8.94 1.33
CA THR A 204 -8.35 -8.32 1.21
C THR A 204 -8.57 -7.34 2.36
N SER A 205 -9.02 -6.13 2.05
CA SER A 205 -9.30 -5.08 3.03
C SER A 205 -10.61 -4.36 2.71
N SER A 206 -11.24 -3.75 3.71
CA SER A 206 -12.50 -3.00 3.53
C SER A 206 -12.27 -1.72 2.72
N SER A 207 -13.04 -1.50 1.65
CA SER A 207 -13.00 -0.26 0.84
C SER A 207 -13.22 1.02 1.67
N SER A 208 -13.98 0.92 2.76
CA SER A 208 -14.29 2.02 3.68
C SER A 208 -13.11 2.49 4.56
N GLN A 209 -11.92 1.90 4.46
CA GLN A 209 -10.72 2.43 5.12
C GLN A 209 -9.95 3.35 4.16
N SER A 210 -10.48 4.57 4.03
CA SER A 210 -9.66 5.74 3.76
C SER A 210 -8.53 5.84 4.80
N ASN A 211 -7.34 6.28 4.37
CA ASN A 211 -6.15 6.25 5.21
C ASN A 211 -6.31 7.17 6.42
N PRO A 212 -6.30 6.67 7.67
CA PRO A 212 -6.60 7.48 8.86
C PRO A 212 -5.79 8.78 9.05
N PRO A 213 -4.50 8.91 8.65
CA PRO A 213 -3.82 10.21 8.77
C PRO A 213 -4.40 11.33 7.88
N LEU A 214 -4.95 10.99 6.70
CA LEU A 214 -5.47 12.00 5.75
C LEU A 214 -6.87 12.47 6.13
N ASP A 215 -7.73 11.56 6.59
CA ASP A 215 -9.07 11.89 7.06
C ASP A 215 -9.01 12.72 8.36
N LEU A 216 -8.06 12.43 9.26
CA LEU A 216 -7.83 13.24 10.46
C LEU A 216 -7.37 14.66 10.11
N LEU A 217 -6.40 14.81 9.18
CA LEU A 217 -5.90 16.11 8.74
C LEU A 217 -6.98 16.95 8.06
N THR A 218 -7.79 16.34 7.20
CA THR A 218 -8.91 17.04 6.53
C THR A 218 -10.02 17.41 7.51
N TRP A 219 -10.36 16.54 8.47
CA TRP A 219 -11.34 16.85 9.51
C TRP A 219 -10.91 18.01 10.42
N VAL A 220 -9.64 18.05 10.84
CA VAL A 220 -9.07 19.17 11.63
C VAL A 220 -9.06 20.47 10.81
N SER A 221 -8.71 20.39 9.52
CA SER A 221 -8.71 21.56 8.63
C SER A 221 -10.12 22.13 8.40
N VAL A 222 -11.10 21.26 8.12
CA VAL A 222 -12.50 21.65 7.91
C VAL A 222 -13.14 22.21 9.18
N THR A 223 -12.90 21.60 10.35
CA THR A 223 -13.45 22.10 11.62
C THR A 223 -12.85 23.45 12.01
N LEU A 224 -11.54 23.65 11.84
CA LEU A 224 -10.89 24.94 12.09
C LEU A 224 -11.37 26.04 11.12
N GLY A 225 -11.51 25.71 9.83
CA GLY A 225 -12.04 26.62 8.82
C GLY A 225 -13.49 27.05 9.10
N LEU A 226 -14.35 26.10 9.52
CA LEU A 226 -15.74 26.38 9.87
C LEU A 226 -15.86 27.28 11.12
N LEU A 227 -15.00 27.07 12.13
CA LEU A 227 -14.91 27.94 13.29
C LEU A 227 -14.54 29.38 12.88
N PHE A 228 -13.49 29.56 12.08
CA PHE A 228 -13.06 30.89 11.62
C PHE A 228 -14.15 31.61 10.79
N LEU A 229 -14.84 30.88 9.91
CA LEU A 229 -15.99 31.41 9.16
C LEU A 229 -17.13 31.83 10.09
N SER A 230 -17.45 31.04 11.12
CA SER A 230 -18.52 31.38 12.08
C SER A 230 -18.21 32.66 12.86
N VAL A 231 -16.98 32.83 13.33
CA VAL A 231 -16.51 34.05 14.01
C VAL A 231 -16.55 35.25 13.06
N SER A 232 -16.12 35.08 11.81
CA SER A 232 -16.15 36.14 10.79
C SER A 232 -17.58 36.62 10.50
N LEU A 233 -18.54 35.69 10.41
CA LEU A 233 -19.96 36.01 10.20
C LEU A 233 -20.58 36.70 11.43
N LEU A 234 -20.22 36.27 12.65
CA LEU A 234 -20.67 36.91 13.89
C LEU A 234 -20.14 38.35 14.01
N ILE A 235 -18.85 38.58 13.73
CA ILE A 235 -18.26 39.93 13.67
C ILE A 235 -18.99 40.78 12.64
N PHE A 236 -19.23 40.27 11.44
CA PHE A 236 -19.95 41.00 10.39
C PHE A 236 -21.40 41.33 10.80
N ALA A 237 -22.10 40.42 11.47
CA ALA A 237 -23.45 40.66 11.99
C ALA A 237 -23.47 41.76 13.07
N LEU A 238 -22.56 41.69 14.05
CA LEU A 238 -22.40 42.70 15.10
C LEU A 238 -22.06 44.08 14.50
N CYS A 239 -21.13 44.15 13.54
CA CYS A 239 -20.76 45.37 12.84
C CYS A 239 -21.90 45.96 11.97
N ARG A 240 -22.88 45.15 11.54
CA ARG A 240 -24.10 45.66 10.88
C ARG A 240 -25.14 46.12 11.91
N TRP A 241 -25.26 45.43 13.05
CA TRP A 241 -26.16 45.81 14.14
C TRP A 241 -25.78 47.16 14.77
N THR A 242 -24.49 47.41 14.99
CA THR A 242 -23.99 48.70 15.49
C THR A 242 -24.23 49.82 14.47
N ARG A 243 -23.92 49.60 13.18
CA ARG A 243 -24.20 50.57 12.10
C ARG A 243 -25.70 50.88 11.94
N MET A 244 -26.58 49.91 12.18
CA MET A 244 -28.03 50.12 12.17
C MET A 244 -28.51 50.90 13.41
N SER A 245 -27.88 50.66 14.57
CA SER A 245 -28.13 51.41 15.81
C SER A 245 -27.67 52.87 15.70
N ASP A 246 -26.53 53.12 15.05
CA ASP A 246 -26.01 54.47 14.75
C ASP A 246 -26.97 55.29 13.87
N GLN A 247 -27.72 54.66 12.95
CA GLN A 247 -28.77 55.36 12.18
C GLN A 247 -30.00 55.72 13.02
N ILE A 248 -30.33 54.92 14.05
CA ILE A 248 -31.48 55.19 14.94
C ILE A 248 -31.13 56.22 16.02
N CYS A 249 -29.88 56.25 16.49
CA CYS A 249 -29.39 57.22 17.48
C CYS A 249 -29.20 58.65 16.94
N GLY A 250 -29.63 58.94 15.71
CA GLY A 250 -29.49 60.25 15.06
C GLY A 250 -30.50 61.33 15.47
N ARG A 251 -31.46 61.06 16.38
CA ARG A 251 -32.59 62.00 16.65
C ARG A 251 -32.92 62.29 18.11
N SER A 252 -32.34 61.58 19.09
CA SER A 252 -32.36 61.95 20.52
C SER A 252 -31.18 61.28 21.24
N GLY A 253 -30.64 61.94 22.26
CA GLY A 253 -29.35 61.56 22.85
C GLY A 253 -29.38 60.29 23.70
N CYS A 254 -28.29 59.52 23.65
CA CYS A 254 -28.06 58.34 24.50
C CYS A 254 -26.81 58.52 25.38
N VAL A 255 -26.88 58.00 26.61
CA VAL A 255 -25.78 58.01 27.57
C VAL A 255 -24.73 56.97 27.18
N ARG A 256 -23.43 57.33 27.27
CA ARG A 256 -22.35 56.35 27.22
C ARG A 256 -22.25 55.61 28.55
N LEU A 257 -22.60 54.33 28.58
CA LEU A 257 -22.11 53.42 29.62
C LEU A 257 -20.77 52.84 29.14
N VAL A 258 -19.70 53.26 29.78
CA VAL A 258 -18.36 52.67 29.63
C VAL A 258 -18.21 51.62 30.73
N PRO A 259 -17.84 50.36 30.40
CA PRO A 259 -17.41 49.41 31.42
C PRO A 259 -16.06 49.87 32.00
N GLU A 260 -16.05 50.30 33.26
CA GLU A 260 -14.83 50.62 33.99
C GLU A 260 -14.20 49.33 34.53
N GLY A 261 -12.89 49.13 34.30
CA GLY A 261 -12.18 47.95 34.79
C GLY A 261 -10.71 47.91 34.41
N TYR A 262 -9.85 48.24 35.38
CA TYR A 262 -8.54 47.62 35.70
C TYR A 262 -7.63 47.12 34.53
N VAL A 263 -6.37 47.54 34.36
CA VAL A 263 -5.34 48.04 35.32
C VAL A 263 -4.37 49.00 34.60
N ARG A 264 -3.77 49.97 35.33
CA ARG A 264 -2.48 50.59 34.94
C ARG A 264 -1.34 49.91 35.72
N GLU A 265 -0.20 49.65 35.09
CA GLU A 265 0.97 50.56 35.12
C GLU A 265 2.14 50.02 34.28
N LEU A 266 3.06 50.91 33.91
CA LEU A 266 4.31 50.62 33.19
C LEU A 266 5.49 51.00 34.07
N SER A 267 6.51 50.15 34.18
CA SER A 267 7.74 50.50 34.91
C SER A 267 8.99 49.78 34.35
N GLY A 268 9.73 50.50 33.50
CA GLY A 268 11.12 50.16 33.13
C GLY A 268 11.31 48.99 32.15
N SER A 269 12.45 48.87 31.45
CA SER A 269 13.55 49.83 31.28
C SER A 269 14.46 49.40 30.09
N SER A 270 15.33 50.29 29.63
CA SER A 270 16.44 50.05 28.68
C SER A 270 16.11 49.65 27.22
N THR A 271 16.99 49.84 26.22
CA THR A 271 17.81 51.01 25.81
C THR A 271 18.54 50.69 24.48
N ARG A 272 18.61 51.67 23.55
CA ARG A 272 19.52 51.74 22.36
C ARG A 272 19.27 50.69 21.25
N SER A 273 19.27 51.00 19.94
CA SER A 273 20.04 51.90 19.03
C SER A 273 21.26 51.20 18.39
N ALA A 274 21.59 51.37 17.10
CA ALA A 274 21.00 52.18 16.01
C ALA A 274 20.18 51.29 15.01
N SER A 275 20.26 51.27 13.66
CA SER A 275 20.99 51.99 12.59
C SER A 275 20.39 51.59 11.20
N ASP A 276 20.53 52.32 10.07
CA ASP A 276 20.77 53.76 9.83
C ASP A 276 20.50 54.18 8.35
N VAL A 277 20.21 55.47 8.14
CA VAL A 277 20.44 56.37 6.97
C VAL A 277 20.10 55.94 5.51
N PHE A 278 19.14 56.67 4.89
CA PHE A 278 19.15 57.39 3.57
C PHE A 278 17.67 57.66 3.18
N ASP A 279 17.04 58.84 3.02
CA ASP A 279 17.34 60.27 2.76
C ASP A 279 16.61 60.73 1.47
N VAL A 280 16.48 62.05 1.27
CA VAL A 280 15.91 62.82 0.15
C VAL A 280 14.39 63.17 0.22
N ASN A 281 14.15 64.48 0.32
CA ASN A 281 12.86 65.15 0.40
C ASN A 281 12.04 65.16 -0.91
N SER A 282 10.70 65.21 -0.81
CA SER A 282 9.91 66.33 -1.37
C SER A 282 8.42 66.32 -0.93
N LYS A 283 7.80 67.50 -0.97
CA LYS A 283 6.41 67.91 -0.62
C LYS A 283 5.99 68.96 -1.70
N PRO A 284 4.73 69.47 -1.84
CA PRO A 284 3.57 69.32 -0.95
C PRO A 284 2.14 69.25 -1.57
N THR A 285 1.14 68.99 -0.69
CA THR A 285 -0.30 69.35 -0.80
C THR A 285 -1.14 68.64 -1.90
N THR A 286 -2.46 68.45 -1.78
CA THR A 286 -3.48 69.10 -0.93
C THR A 286 -4.67 68.14 -0.61
N SER A 287 -5.34 68.30 0.54
CA SER A 287 -6.76 67.94 0.86
C SER A 287 -7.33 66.55 0.40
N LYS A 288 -8.01 65.76 1.22
CA LYS A 288 -9.01 66.07 2.27
C LYS A 288 -9.00 64.98 3.34
N VAL A 289 -9.32 65.34 4.59
CA VAL A 289 -9.55 64.34 5.66
C VAL A 289 -10.97 63.80 5.54
N SER A 290 -11.11 62.59 5.02
CA SER A 290 -12.31 61.76 5.21
C SER A 290 -12.06 60.86 6.42
N GLN A 291 -12.69 61.13 7.57
CA GLN A 291 -12.63 60.23 8.72
C GLN A 291 -13.55 59.03 8.48
N GLU A 292 -13.00 58.03 7.80
CA GLU A 292 -13.59 56.69 7.79
C GLU A 292 -13.50 56.10 9.20
N LYS A 293 -14.64 55.79 9.81
CA LYS A 293 -14.69 55.03 11.07
C LYS A 293 -14.37 53.56 10.77
N HIS A 294 -13.08 53.24 10.72
CA HIS A 294 -12.64 51.85 10.69
C HIS A 294 -13.04 51.14 12.00
N CYS A 295 -13.33 49.85 11.93
CA CYS A 295 -13.70 49.04 13.09
C CYS A 295 -12.55 48.10 13.41
N ASP A 296 -11.48 48.67 13.97
CA ASP A 296 -10.26 47.94 14.30
C ASP A 296 -10.53 46.94 15.43
N ILE A 297 -10.39 45.65 15.10
CA ILE A 297 -10.43 44.54 16.05
C ILE A 297 -9.03 43.93 16.07
N THR A 298 -8.24 44.30 17.07
CA THR A 298 -6.88 43.78 17.24
C THR A 298 -6.92 42.33 17.75
N LEU A 299 -6.76 41.37 16.84
CA LEU A 299 -6.56 39.97 17.20
C LEU A 299 -5.12 39.75 17.69
N SER A 300 -4.93 39.67 19.01
CA SER A 300 -3.69 39.18 19.60
C SER A 300 -3.57 37.67 19.40
N LEU A 301 -2.68 37.25 18.50
CA LEU A 301 -2.25 35.85 18.39
C LEU A 301 -1.17 35.55 19.43
N GLU A 302 -1.52 34.81 20.48
CA GLU A 302 -0.52 34.22 21.37
C GLU A 302 0.19 33.06 20.66
N HIS A 303 1.53 33.15 20.59
CA HIS A 303 2.35 32.08 20.05
C HIS A 303 2.40 30.90 21.04
N VAL A 304 1.76 29.79 20.69
CA VAL A 304 1.96 28.51 21.38
C VAL A 304 3.38 28.01 21.09
N ASN A 305 4.29 28.19 22.04
CA ASN A 305 5.67 27.75 21.93
C ASN A 305 5.77 26.22 22.13
N GLN A 306 6.14 25.48 21.08
CA GLN A 306 6.46 24.06 21.17
C GLN A 306 7.97 23.86 21.29
N ASN A 307 8.44 23.59 22.51
CA ASN A 307 9.84 23.21 22.76
C ASN A 307 10.16 21.85 22.13
N THR A 308 10.97 21.84 21.08
CA THR A 308 11.64 20.62 20.59
C THR A 308 13.01 20.47 21.26
N ASN A 309 13.10 19.57 22.25
CA ASN A 309 14.40 19.20 22.83
C ASN A 309 15.21 18.38 21.83
N THR A 310 16.31 18.94 21.34
CA THR A 310 17.38 18.17 20.68
C THR A 310 18.38 17.66 21.71
N SER A 311 18.56 16.34 21.75
CA SER A 311 19.70 15.68 22.38
C SER A 311 20.36 14.77 21.35
N ALA A 312 21.64 15.05 21.06
CA ALA A 312 22.53 14.17 20.31
C ALA A 312 23.32 13.26 21.25
#